data_AF-A0A1V0BHG4-F1
#
_entry.id   AF-A0A1V0BHG4-F1
#
_cell.length_a   1.000
_cell.length_b   1.000
_cell.length_c   1.000
_cell.angle_alpha   90.00
_cell.angle_beta   90.00
_cell.angle_gamma   90.00
#
_symmetry.space_group_name_H-M   'P 1'
#
loop_
_entity.id
_entity.type
_entity.pdbx_description
1 polymer ?
#
loop_
_entity_poly.entity_id
_entity_poly.type
_entity_poly.pdbx_seq_one_letter_code
_entity_poly.pdbx_strand_id
1 'polypeptide(L)'
;METYMLNPEPKETPTLNRAQRKAYDKLQKSAAFKKASPYRQAVELHRNGLGFLVPKEVYKEVSVPNLKPLVLLNDCRPYHETEVAGQLIKIRFAYERLKDGTADKNDFDRVGVAINLAKVRAMEIDETLANALERAQDAMTRCKDRYQRHGRFGFDGPGLQDMEYAIEANEEIVTHSSPKQMDMAMQAMVEALRKQTGYGQQLAAMLL
;
A
#
# COMPACT_ATOMS: atom_id res chain seq x y z
N MET A 1 7.54 6.06 8.22
CA MET A 1 7.27 7.36 7.55
C MET A 1 8.56 8.15 7.56
N GLU A 2 9.35 8.08 6.48
CA GLU A 2 10.56 8.87 6.34
C GLU A 2 10.19 10.34 6.13
N THR A 3 10.59 11.17 7.08
CA THR A 3 10.60 12.62 6.97
C THR A 3 11.58 13.01 5.86
N TYR A 4 11.04 13.43 4.72
CA TYR A 4 11.82 14.12 3.68
C TYR A 4 12.36 15.43 4.27
N MET A 5 13.59 15.38 4.78
CA MET A 5 14.39 16.55 5.14
C MET A 5 14.74 17.29 3.84
N LEU A 6 13.92 18.27 3.47
CA LEU A 6 14.25 19.23 2.42
C LEU A 6 15.52 20.00 2.83
N ASN A 7 16.57 19.80 2.04
CA ASN A 7 17.80 20.58 1.82
C ASN A 7 18.24 21.70 2.80
N PRO A 8 19.56 21.84 3.03
CA PRO A 8 20.13 22.75 4.03
C PRO A 8 19.79 24.22 3.77
N GLU A 9 19.71 24.98 4.87
CA GLU A 9 19.26 26.37 4.88
C GLU A 9 20.03 27.28 3.90
N PRO A 10 19.34 28.09 3.07
CA PRO A 10 20.00 29.17 2.36
C PRO A 10 20.30 30.28 3.38
N LYS A 11 21.59 30.48 3.64
CA LYS A 11 22.12 31.69 4.28
C LYS A 11 22.02 32.85 3.26
N GLU A 12 21.61 34.02 3.76
CA GLU A 12 21.51 35.33 3.07
C GLU A 12 20.23 35.58 2.24
N THR A 13 19.64 36.77 2.43
CA THR A 13 18.54 37.29 1.64
C THR A 13 18.99 37.49 0.18
N PRO A 14 18.39 36.82 -0.81
CA PRO A 14 18.87 36.89 -2.19
C PRO A 14 18.73 38.30 -2.76
N THR A 15 19.79 38.83 -3.36
CA THR A 15 19.77 40.12 -4.06
C THR A 15 18.98 40.01 -5.36
N LEU A 16 17.89 40.78 -5.47
CA LEU A 16 17.03 40.79 -6.66
C LEU A 16 17.76 41.41 -7.85
N ASN A 17 17.78 40.73 -8.99
CA ASN A 17 18.23 41.35 -10.24
C ASN A 17 17.22 42.41 -10.74
N ARG A 18 17.61 43.22 -11.73
CA ARG A 18 16.79 44.35 -12.24
C ARG A 18 15.40 43.91 -12.74
N ALA A 19 15.30 42.74 -13.37
CA ALA A 19 14.04 42.22 -13.88
C ALA A 19 13.13 41.70 -12.74
N GLN A 20 13.72 40.96 -11.79
CA GLN A 20 13.05 40.45 -10.59
C GLN A 20 12.53 41.59 -9.71
N ARG A 21 13.32 42.66 -9.53
CA ARG A 21 12.90 43.85 -8.77
C ARG A 21 11.70 44.55 -9.42
N LYS A 22 11.73 44.72 -10.75
CA LYS A 22 10.60 45.29 -11.50
C LYS A 22 9.34 44.41 -11.39
N ALA A 23 9.48 43.08 -11.44
CA ALA A 23 8.38 42.14 -11.27
C ALA A 23 7.80 42.17 -9.85
N TYR A 24 8.67 42.17 -8.83
CA TYR A 24 8.27 42.26 -7.43
C TYR A 24 7.53 43.57 -7.12
N ASP A 25 8.07 44.71 -7.56
CA ASP A 25 7.45 46.02 -7.37
C ASP A 25 6.08 46.12 -8.07
N LYS A 26 5.92 45.46 -9.23
CA LYS A 26 4.65 45.37 -9.94
C LYS A 26 3.62 44.56 -9.16
N LEU A 27 4.02 43.40 -8.61
CA LEU A 27 3.15 42.57 -7.77
C LEU A 27 2.76 43.30 -6.48
N GLN A 28 3.71 43.96 -5.83
CA GLN A 28 3.48 44.73 -4.60
C GLN A 28 2.58 45.97 -4.82
N LYS A 29 2.39 46.43 -6.06
CA LYS A 29 1.43 47.49 -6.38
C LYS A 29 0.04 46.95 -6.74
N SER A 30 -0.11 45.65 -6.96
CA SER A 30 -1.38 45.03 -7.30
C SER A 30 -2.30 44.90 -6.08
N ALA A 31 -3.47 45.54 -6.14
CA ALA A 31 -4.50 45.39 -5.12
C ALA A 31 -5.01 43.94 -4.99
N ALA A 32 -5.01 43.19 -6.11
CA ALA A 32 -5.39 41.78 -6.13
C ALA A 32 -4.36 40.90 -5.40
N PHE A 33 -3.07 41.20 -5.55
CA PHE A 33 -2.00 40.49 -4.83
C PHE A 33 -2.07 40.76 -3.32
N LYS A 34 -2.23 42.02 -2.91
CA LYS A 34 -2.34 42.39 -1.48
C LYS A 34 -3.55 41.78 -0.77
N LYS A 35 -4.66 41.58 -1.49
CA LYS A 35 -5.89 40.97 -0.96
C LYS A 35 -5.92 39.44 -1.09
N ALA A 36 -4.96 38.84 -1.79
CA ALA A 36 -4.92 37.40 -2.00
C ALA A 36 -4.51 36.68 -0.70
N SER A 37 -4.92 35.43 -0.55
CA SER A 37 -4.45 34.58 0.55
C SER A 37 -2.92 34.39 0.47
N PRO A 38 -2.24 34.11 1.60
CA PRO A 38 -0.79 33.87 1.62
C PRO A 38 -0.33 32.83 0.59
N TYR A 39 -1.12 31.77 0.39
CA TYR A 39 -0.89 30.76 -0.65
C TYR A 39 -0.94 31.32 -2.08
N ARG A 40 -1.98 32.12 -2.41
CA ARG A 40 -2.10 32.72 -3.75
C ARG A 40 -0.98 33.73 -4.02
N GLN A 41 -0.53 34.45 -2.98
CA GLN A 41 0.65 35.32 -3.09
C GLN A 41 1.92 34.51 -3.38
N ALA A 42 2.10 33.36 -2.72
CA ALA A 42 3.23 32.47 -2.97
C ALA A 42 3.24 31.90 -4.40
N VAL A 43 2.09 31.47 -4.92
CA VAL A 43 1.96 30.98 -6.30
C VAL A 43 2.33 32.07 -7.31
N GLU A 44 1.87 33.30 -7.11
CA GLU A 44 2.21 34.42 -7.98
C GLU A 44 3.70 34.78 -7.90
N LEU A 45 4.33 34.70 -6.72
CA LEU A 45 5.77 34.88 -6.60
C LEU A 45 6.56 33.80 -7.35
N HIS A 46 6.17 32.51 -7.23
CA HIS A 46 6.77 31.42 -8.02
C HIS A 46 6.64 31.63 -9.52
N ARG A 47 5.44 32.00 -9.98
CA ARG A 47 5.15 32.24 -11.39
C ARG A 47 6.01 33.36 -12.00
N ASN A 48 6.42 34.32 -11.18
CA ASN A 48 7.28 35.44 -11.57
C ASN A 48 8.78 35.19 -11.28
N GLY A 49 9.19 33.96 -10.95
CA GLY A 49 10.58 33.62 -10.67
C GLY A 49 11.12 34.19 -9.36
N LEU A 50 10.23 34.48 -8.41
CA LEU A 50 10.48 35.08 -7.09
C LEU A 50 10.16 34.11 -5.94
N GLY A 51 10.10 32.81 -6.21
CA GLY A 51 9.72 31.78 -5.23
C GLY A 51 10.57 31.74 -3.96
N PHE A 52 11.81 32.24 -4.04
CA PHE A 52 12.73 32.39 -2.90
C PHE A 52 12.34 33.51 -1.92
N LEU A 53 11.44 34.41 -2.31
CA LEU A 53 10.88 35.44 -1.42
C LEU A 53 9.68 34.94 -0.62
N VAL A 54 9.18 33.74 -0.90
CA VAL A 54 8.05 33.16 -0.18
C VAL A 54 8.51 32.74 1.22
N PRO A 55 7.89 33.24 2.31
CA PRO A 55 8.23 32.84 3.67
C PRO A 55 8.05 31.32 3.85
N LYS A 56 8.98 30.68 4.57
CA LYS A 56 8.96 29.22 4.81
C LYS A 56 7.66 28.78 5.50
N GLU A 57 7.07 29.66 6.31
CA GLU A 57 5.83 29.47 7.05
C GLU A 57 4.64 29.28 6.11
N VAL A 58 4.65 29.94 4.94
CA VAL A 58 3.61 29.74 3.92
C VAL A 58 3.65 28.30 3.39
N TYR A 59 4.83 27.71 3.24
CA TYR A 59 4.96 26.30 2.86
C TYR A 59 4.61 25.33 3.98
N LYS A 60 4.74 25.73 5.26
CA LYS A 60 4.22 24.95 6.39
C LYS A 60 2.69 24.97 6.44
N GLU A 61 2.07 26.07 6.02
CA GLU A 61 0.62 26.17 5.80
C GLU A 61 0.15 25.46 4.51
N VAL A 62 1.06 25.04 3.62
CA VAL A 62 0.79 24.04 2.57
C VAL A 62 0.75 22.63 3.17
N SER A 63 0.10 22.48 4.33
CA SER A 63 -0.69 21.27 4.54
C SER A 63 -1.83 21.38 3.53
N VAL A 64 -1.64 20.80 2.35
CA VAL A 64 -2.65 20.82 1.29
C VAL A 64 -3.93 20.27 1.94
N PRO A 65 -4.97 21.09 2.19
CA PRO A 65 -5.97 20.75 3.21
C PRO A 65 -6.84 19.55 2.85
N ASN A 66 -6.64 18.94 1.68
CA ASN A 66 -7.35 17.74 1.27
C ASN A 66 -6.65 17.05 0.08
N LEU A 67 -5.48 16.42 0.29
CA LEU A 67 -5.01 15.41 -0.68
C LEU A 67 -5.80 14.11 -0.59
N LYS A 68 -6.65 13.93 0.44
CA LYS A 68 -7.43 12.70 0.66
C LYS A 68 -8.18 12.24 -0.60
N PRO A 69 -8.85 13.11 -1.37
CA PRO A 69 -9.50 12.68 -2.62
C PRO A 69 -8.52 12.21 -3.69
N LEU A 70 -7.35 12.85 -3.82
CA LEU A 70 -6.33 12.46 -4.80
C LEU A 70 -5.64 11.15 -4.42
N VAL A 71 -5.38 10.94 -3.13
CA VAL A 71 -4.87 9.68 -2.60
C VAL A 71 -5.88 8.56 -2.86
N LEU A 72 -7.16 8.80 -2.55
CA LEU A 72 -8.23 7.83 -2.81
C LEU A 72 -8.32 7.47 -4.31
N LEU A 73 -8.27 8.45 -5.21
CA LEU A 73 -8.27 8.18 -6.65
C LEU A 73 -7.05 7.34 -7.08
N ASN A 74 -5.88 7.60 -6.51
CA ASN A 74 -4.69 6.78 -6.75
C ASN A 74 -4.81 5.37 -6.14
N ASP A 75 -5.51 5.18 -5.03
CA ASP A 75 -5.72 3.86 -4.44
C ASP A 75 -6.77 3.03 -5.19
N CYS A 76 -7.61 3.68 -6.01
CA CYS A 76 -8.64 3.02 -6.82
C CYS A 76 -8.16 2.58 -8.22
N ARG A 77 -6.96 2.94 -8.66
CA ARG A 77 -6.40 2.39 -9.91
C ARG A 77 -5.91 0.95 -9.71
N PRO A 78 -5.78 0.14 -10.77
CA PRO A 78 -5.09 -1.15 -10.68
C PRO A 78 -3.64 -0.98 -10.19
N TYR A 79 -3.10 -2.02 -9.56
CA TYR A 79 -1.68 -2.07 -9.24
C TYR A 79 -0.81 -1.94 -10.51
N HIS A 80 0.33 -1.30 -10.36
CA HIS A 80 1.42 -1.43 -11.32
C HIS A 80 2.17 -2.73 -11.00
N GLU A 81 2.61 -3.47 -12.03
CA GLU A 81 3.25 -4.79 -11.85
C GLU A 81 4.41 -4.76 -10.83
N THR A 82 5.22 -3.71 -10.89
CA THR A 82 6.36 -3.47 -9.99
C THR A 82 5.97 -3.30 -8.52
N GLU A 83 4.72 -2.92 -8.21
CA GLU A 83 4.24 -2.71 -6.84
C GLU A 83 3.93 -4.03 -6.13
N VAL A 84 3.56 -5.07 -6.90
CA VAL A 84 3.10 -6.36 -6.34
C VAL A 84 4.08 -7.50 -6.60
N ALA A 85 4.92 -7.42 -7.65
CA ALA A 85 5.84 -8.48 -8.06
C ALA A 85 6.70 -9.02 -6.90
N GLY A 86 7.27 -8.13 -6.08
CA GLY A 86 8.11 -8.53 -4.96
C GLY A 86 7.38 -9.36 -3.89
N GLN A 87 6.07 -9.15 -3.70
CA GLN A 87 5.27 -9.95 -2.76
C GLN A 87 4.83 -11.27 -3.38
N LEU A 88 4.38 -11.25 -4.65
CA LEU A 88 3.98 -12.46 -5.37
C LEU A 88 5.13 -13.47 -5.46
N ILE A 89 6.33 -13.01 -5.79
CA ILE A 89 7.54 -13.84 -5.83
C ILE A 89 7.82 -14.48 -4.46
N LYS A 90 7.69 -13.73 -3.36
CA LYS A 90 7.90 -14.27 -1.99
C LYS A 90 6.86 -15.33 -1.63
N ILE A 91 5.61 -15.14 -2.03
CA ILE A 91 4.53 -16.11 -1.80
C ILE A 91 4.81 -17.39 -2.59
N ARG A 92 5.16 -17.28 -3.88
CA ARG A 92 5.54 -18.42 -4.72
C ARG A 92 6.70 -19.21 -4.14
N PHE A 93 7.77 -18.53 -3.72
CA PHE A 93 8.91 -19.19 -3.09
C PHE A 93 8.57 -19.86 -1.75
N ALA A 94 7.71 -19.25 -0.93
CA ALA A 94 7.24 -19.88 0.30
C ALA A 94 6.41 -21.14 0.00
N TYR A 95 5.58 -21.10 -1.03
CA TYR A 95 4.81 -22.27 -1.48
C TYR A 95 5.71 -23.42 -1.97
N GLU A 96 6.74 -23.13 -2.78
CA GLU A 96 7.71 -24.15 -3.20
C GLU A 96 8.43 -24.80 -2.00
N ARG A 97 8.80 -24.02 -0.99
CA ARG A 97 9.37 -24.57 0.26
C ARG A 97 8.37 -25.39 1.07
N LEU A 98 7.08 -25.08 1.00
CA LEU A 98 6.04 -25.91 1.62
C LEU A 98 5.89 -27.25 0.87
N LYS A 99 6.08 -27.27 -0.45
CA LYS A 99 6.03 -28.48 -1.29
C LYS A 99 7.19 -29.44 -0.99
N ASP A 100 8.41 -28.93 -0.89
CA ASP A 100 9.61 -29.75 -0.66
C ASP A 100 9.90 -30.05 0.83
N GLY A 101 9.16 -29.40 1.73
CA GLY A 101 9.24 -29.60 3.17
C GLY A 101 10.38 -28.84 3.87
N THR A 102 11.00 -27.87 3.19
CA THR A 102 12.05 -27.00 3.75
C THR A 102 11.50 -25.70 4.35
N ALA A 103 10.19 -25.45 4.23
CA ALA A 103 9.53 -24.26 4.77
C ALA A 103 9.61 -24.13 6.29
N ASP A 104 9.69 -22.89 6.75
CA ASP A 104 9.51 -22.52 8.14
C ASP A 104 8.05 -22.06 8.42
N LYS A 105 7.79 -21.64 9.66
CA LYS A 105 6.47 -21.12 10.04
C LYS A 105 6.12 -19.81 9.34
N ASN A 106 7.10 -18.96 9.03
CA ASN A 106 6.87 -17.69 8.33
C ASN A 106 6.43 -17.92 6.89
N ASP A 107 6.95 -18.97 6.25
CA ASP A 107 6.51 -19.39 4.92
C ASP A 107 5.07 -19.89 4.94
N PHE A 108 4.73 -20.73 5.93
CA PHE A 108 3.36 -21.18 6.15
C PHE A 108 2.40 -19.99 6.36
N ASP A 109 2.73 -19.06 7.26
CA ASP A 109 1.90 -17.91 7.57
C ASP A 109 1.76 -16.97 6.36
N ARG A 110 2.84 -16.77 5.59
CA ARG A 110 2.82 -15.95 4.37
C ARG A 110 1.86 -16.50 3.32
N VAL A 111 1.92 -17.79 3.04
CA VAL A 111 1.00 -18.44 2.09
C VAL A 111 -0.43 -18.43 2.64
N GLY A 112 -0.59 -18.72 3.94
CA GLY A 112 -1.91 -18.71 4.59
C GLY A 112 -2.60 -17.36 4.51
N VAL A 113 -1.89 -16.26 4.80
CA VAL A 113 -2.43 -14.90 4.65
C VAL A 113 -2.80 -14.58 3.21
N ALA A 114 -1.95 -14.95 2.24
CA ALA A 114 -2.24 -14.72 0.82
C ALA A 114 -3.52 -15.42 0.37
N ILE A 115 -3.68 -16.71 0.68
CA ILE A 115 -4.89 -17.48 0.32
C ILE A 115 -6.13 -16.95 1.04
N ASN A 116 -6.03 -16.58 2.32
CA ASN A 116 -7.16 -16.01 3.06
C ASN A 116 -7.61 -14.68 2.47
N LEU A 117 -6.67 -13.80 2.15
CA LEU A 117 -6.95 -12.51 1.55
C LEU A 117 -7.56 -12.67 0.14
N ALA A 118 -6.99 -13.56 -0.67
CA ALA A 118 -7.51 -13.91 -1.98
C ALA A 118 -8.95 -14.44 -1.89
N LYS A 119 -9.27 -15.30 -0.92
CA LYS A 119 -10.63 -15.81 -0.73
C LYS A 119 -11.62 -14.69 -0.41
N VAL A 120 -11.28 -13.78 0.50
CA VAL A 120 -12.15 -12.64 0.84
C VAL A 120 -12.42 -11.78 -0.39
N ARG A 121 -11.38 -11.51 -1.20
CA ARG A 121 -11.54 -10.77 -2.46
C ARG A 121 -12.38 -11.55 -3.48
N ALA A 122 -12.18 -12.86 -3.59
CA ALA A 122 -12.93 -13.74 -4.48
C ALA A 122 -14.43 -13.77 -4.16
N MET A 123 -14.83 -13.69 -2.88
CA MET A 123 -16.25 -13.63 -2.49
C MET A 123 -17.01 -12.44 -3.10
N GLU A 124 -16.31 -11.36 -3.45
CA GLU A 124 -16.89 -10.20 -4.16
C GLU A 124 -16.77 -10.30 -5.69
N ILE A 125 -15.99 -11.24 -6.21
CA ILE A 125 -15.77 -11.44 -7.64
C ILE A 125 -16.68 -12.55 -8.16
N ASP A 126 -16.56 -13.75 -7.59
CA ASP A 126 -17.25 -14.95 -8.02
C ASP A 126 -17.24 -16.04 -6.91
N GLU A 127 -18.41 -16.65 -6.68
CA GLU A 127 -18.59 -17.66 -5.63
C GLU A 127 -17.82 -18.95 -5.93
N THR A 128 -17.73 -19.38 -7.20
CA THR A 128 -17.02 -20.62 -7.56
C THR A 128 -15.52 -20.49 -7.33
N LEU A 129 -14.96 -19.30 -7.57
CA LEU A 129 -13.58 -18.97 -7.24
C LEU A 129 -13.34 -18.98 -5.72
N ALA A 130 -14.25 -18.41 -4.93
CA ALA A 130 -14.16 -18.43 -3.48
C ALA A 130 -14.18 -19.86 -2.92
N ASN A 131 -15.05 -20.73 -3.47
CA ASN A 131 -15.12 -22.15 -3.11
C ASN A 131 -13.85 -22.92 -3.48
N ALA A 132 -13.17 -22.53 -4.57
CA ALA A 132 -11.88 -23.12 -4.92
C ALA A 132 -10.78 -22.73 -3.92
N LEU A 133 -10.73 -21.46 -3.51
CA LEU A 133 -9.79 -20.98 -2.50
C LEU A 133 -10.05 -21.56 -1.11
N GLU A 134 -11.31 -21.91 -0.79
CA GLU A 134 -11.64 -22.62 0.44
C GLU A 134 -11.02 -24.02 0.51
N ARG A 135 -11.01 -24.78 -0.59
CA ARG A 135 -10.33 -26.10 -0.63
C ARG A 135 -8.83 -25.97 -0.37
N ALA A 136 -8.21 -24.88 -0.83
CA ALA A 136 -6.82 -24.58 -0.52
C ALA A 136 -6.60 -24.23 0.96
N GLN A 137 -7.55 -23.55 1.62
CA GLN A 137 -7.51 -23.37 3.07
C GLN A 137 -7.58 -24.71 3.83
N ASP A 138 -8.41 -25.64 3.36
CA ASP A 138 -8.46 -26.99 3.92
C ASP A 138 -7.12 -27.73 3.72
N ALA A 139 -6.49 -27.57 2.55
CA ALA A 139 -5.17 -28.12 2.28
C ALA A 139 -4.09 -27.54 3.21
N MET A 140 -4.12 -26.22 3.47
CA MET A 140 -3.24 -25.56 4.44
C MET A 140 -3.47 -26.07 5.87
N THR A 141 -4.72 -26.34 6.24
CA THR A 141 -5.06 -26.92 7.56
C THR A 141 -4.45 -28.32 7.70
N ARG A 142 -4.63 -29.20 6.70
CA ARG A 142 -4.01 -30.54 6.70
C ARG A 142 -2.48 -30.48 6.69
N CYS A 143 -1.90 -29.49 6.00
CA CYS A 143 -0.46 -29.24 5.98
C CYS A 143 0.07 -28.89 7.39
N LYS A 144 -0.66 -28.03 8.13
CA LYS A 144 -0.35 -27.71 9.54
C LYS A 144 -0.45 -28.94 10.44
N ASP A 145 -1.50 -29.76 10.28
CA ASP A 145 -1.66 -30.99 11.07
C ASP A 145 -0.55 -32.00 10.81
N ARG A 146 -0.02 -32.04 9.58
CA ARG A 146 1.16 -32.85 9.25
C ARG A 146 2.42 -32.32 9.94
N TYR A 147 2.63 -31.00 9.92
CA TYR A 147 3.75 -30.37 10.63
C TYR A 147 3.69 -30.64 12.14
N GLN A 148 2.51 -30.57 12.76
CA GLN A 148 2.36 -30.85 14.19
C GLN A 148 2.69 -32.30 14.55
N ARG A 149 2.45 -33.25 13.65
CA ARG A 149 2.74 -34.68 13.88
C ARG A 149 4.19 -35.06 13.59
N HIS A 150 4.78 -34.49 12.53
CA HIS A 150 6.04 -34.97 11.97
C HIS A 150 7.15 -33.92 11.92
N GLY A 151 6.86 -32.67 12.32
CA GLY A 151 7.81 -31.56 12.33
C GLY A 151 8.16 -30.99 10.95
N ARG A 152 7.44 -31.40 9.89
CA ARG A 152 7.65 -30.92 8.51
C ARG A 152 6.34 -30.56 7.83
N PHE A 153 6.35 -29.42 7.14
CA PHE A 153 5.25 -29.03 6.27
C PHE A 153 5.24 -29.89 5.00
N GLY A 154 4.07 -29.98 4.38
CA GLY A 154 3.88 -30.73 3.15
C GLY A 154 2.41 -31.00 2.87
N PHE A 155 2.07 -31.05 1.59
CA PHE A 155 0.70 -31.29 1.12
C PHE A 155 0.48 -32.77 0.78
N ASP A 156 -0.78 -33.19 0.78
CA ASP A 156 -1.21 -34.44 0.16
C ASP A 156 -1.42 -34.24 -1.36
N GLY A 157 -1.62 -35.33 -2.10
CA GLY A 157 -1.81 -35.28 -3.56
C GLY A 157 -2.89 -34.29 -4.01
N PRO A 158 -4.13 -34.37 -3.46
CA PRO A 158 -5.18 -33.40 -3.76
C PRO A 158 -4.83 -31.97 -3.31
N GLY A 159 -4.24 -31.81 -2.13
CA GLY A 159 -3.85 -30.50 -1.60
C GLY A 159 -2.81 -29.79 -2.45
N LEU A 160 -1.93 -30.52 -3.15
CA LEU A 160 -1.02 -29.92 -4.13
C LEU A 160 -1.79 -29.26 -5.29
N GLN A 161 -2.80 -29.95 -5.82
CA GLN A 161 -3.60 -29.43 -6.94
C GLN A 161 -4.43 -28.22 -6.52
N ASP A 162 -5.11 -28.28 -5.37
CA ASP A 162 -5.89 -27.17 -4.85
C ASP A 162 -5.00 -25.94 -4.56
N MET A 163 -3.81 -26.16 -4.01
CA MET A 163 -2.88 -25.07 -3.70
C MET A 163 -2.26 -24.44 -4.95
N GLU A 164 -1.88 -25.22 -5.96
CA GLU A 164 -1.31 -24.67 -7.20
C GLU A 164 -2.30 -23.71 -7.86
N TYR A 165 -3.55 -24.14 -8.02
CA TYR A 165 -4.63 -23.30 -8.51
C TYR A 165 -4.82 -22.05 -7.64
N ALA A 166 -4.76 -22.19 -6.32
CA ALA A 166 -4.96 -21.06 -5.40
C ALA A 166 -3.84 -20.02 -5.45
N ILE A 167 -2.58 -20.43 -5.69
CA ILE A 167 -1.46 -19.51 -5.86
C ILE A 167 -1.61 -18.72 -7.16
N GLU A 168 -1.96 -19.38 -8.27
CA GLU A 168 -2.25 -18.72 -9.55
C GLU A 168 -3.44 -17.74 -9.41
N ALA A 169 -4.53 -18.20 -8.78
CA ALA A 169 -5.69 -17.35 -8.53
C ALA A 169 -5.33 -16.14 -7.67
N ASN A 170 -4.48 -16.29 -6.64
CA ASN A 170 -4.00 -15.17 -5.84
C ASN A 170 -3.20 -14.15 -6.68
N GLU A 171 -2.31 -14.62 -7.56
CA GLU A 171 -1.54 -13.74 -8.46
C GLU A 171 -2.47 -12.94 -9.39
N GLU A 172 -3.46 -13.60 -9.98
CA GLU A 172 -4.45 -12.97 -10.86
C GLU A 172 -5.32 -11.97 -10.11
N ILE A 173 -5.83 -12.34 -8.93
CA ILE A 173 -6.66 -11.48 -8.08
C ILE A 173 -5.88 -10.22 -7.67
N VAL A 174 -4.65 -10.37 -7.19
CA VAL A 174 -3.83 -9.24 -6.73
C VAL A 174 -3.50 -8.32 -7.88
N THR A 175 -3.13 -8.86 -9.05
CA THR A 175 -2.73 -8.07 -10.23
C THR A 175 -3.90 -7.28 -10.82
N HIS A 176 -5.12 -7.81 -10.73
CA HIS A 176 -6.32 -7.18 -11.28
C HIS A 176 -7.18 -6.42 -10.27
N SER A 177 -6.79 -6.42 -8.99
CA SER A 177 -7.45 -5.59 -7.97
C SER A 177 -6.77 -4.23 -7.84
N SER A 178 -7.51 -3.22 -7.37
CA SER A 178 -6.92 -1.96 -6.93
C SER A 178 -6.36 -2.08 -5.50
N PRO A 179 -5.37 -1.24 -5.11
CA PRO A 179 -4.91 -1.14 -3.73
C PRO A 179 -6.05 -0.98 -2.72
N LYS A 180 -7.07 -0.18 -3.07
CA LYS A 180 -8.20 0.05 -2.17
C LYS A 180 -9.06 -1.20 -1.96
N GLN A 181 -9.30 -1.97 -3.02
CA GLN A 181 -10.05 -3.23 -2.91
C GLN A 181 -9.29 -4.27 -2.07
N MET A 182 -7.97 -4.34 -2.20
CA MET A 182 -7.14 -5.26 -1.40
C MET A 182 -7.05 -4.80 0.07
N ASP A 183 -6.98 -3.50 0.34
CA ASP A 183 -7.06 -2.93 1.70
C ASP A 183 -8.40 -3.28 2.37
N MET A 184 -9.52 -3.12 1.67
CA MET A 184 -10.84 -3.51 2.17
C MET A 184 -10.93 -5.01 2.44
N ALA A 185 -10.41 -5.85 1.54
CA ALA A 185 -10.36 -7.30 1.75
C ALA A 185 -9.49 -7.67 2.97
N MET A 186 -8.37 -6.99 3.18
CA MET A 186 -7.51 -7.18 4.34
C MET A 186 -8.23 -6.84 5.65
N GLN A 187 -8.95 -5.72 5.68
CA GLN A 187 -9.74 -5.30 6.84
C GLN A 187 -10.82 -6.35 7.17
N ALA A 188 -11.57 -6.79 6.17
CA ALA A 188 -12.59 -7.83 6.33
C ALA A 188 -11.98 -9.16 6.81
N MET A 189 -10.82 -9.57 6.27
CA MET A 189 -10.10 -10.76 6.71
C MET A 189 -9.66 -10.65 8.17
N VAL A 190 -9.06 -9.52 8.58
CA VAL A 190 -8.62 -9.29 9.96
C VAL A 190 -9.81 -9.31 10.92
N GLU A 191 -10.94 -8.70 10.55
CA GLU A 191 -12.17 -8.75 11.33
C GLU A 191 -12.71 -10.18 11.48
N ALA A 192 -12.69 -10.98 10.41
CA ALA A 192 -13.10 -12.38 10.46
C ALA A 192 -12.18 -13.20 11.39
N LEU A 193 -10.87 -13.01 11.31
CA LEU A 193 -9.90 -13.70 12.18
C LEU A 193 -10.06 -13.33 13.65
N ARG A 194 -10.34 -12.06 13.97
CA ARG A 194 -10.63 -11.60 15.33
C ARG A 194 -11.89 -12.26 15.91
N LYS A 195 -12.90 -12.51 15.08
CA LYS A 195 -14.14 -13.21 15.49
C LYS A 195 -13.91 -14.71 15.70
N GLN A 196 -12.92 -15.30 15.02
CA GLN A 196 -12.68 -16.75 15.06
C GLN A 196 -11.64 -17.20 16.12
N THR A 197 -10.63 -16.40 16.48
CA THR A 197 -9.56 -16.85 17.41
C THR A 197 -8.84 -15.72 18.18
N GLY A 198 -8.22 -16.07 19.33
CA GLY A 198 -7.27 -15.20 20.05
C GLY A 198 -5.96 -14.92 19.29
N TYR A 199 -5.58 -15.75 18.31
CA TYR A 199 -4.43 -15.52 17.41
C TYR A 199 -4.69 -14.35 16.44
N GLY A 200 -5.95 -14.08 16.12
CA GLY A 200 -6.38 -12.87 15.38
C GLY A 200 -6.04 -11.55 16.09
N GLN A 201 -5.84 -11.56 17.42
CA GLN A 201 -5.38 -10.36 18.15
C GLN A 201 -3.89 -10.06 17.90
N GLN A 202 -3.03 -11.07 17.69
CA GLN A 202 -1.60 -10.87 17.42
C GLN A 202 -1.32 -10.38 15.99
N LEU A 203 -1.99 -10.94 14.98
CA LEU A 203 -1.88 -10.47 13.60
C LEU A 203 -2.44 -9.04 13.44
N ALA A 204 -3.55 -8.74 14.11
CA ALA A 204 -4.10 -7.39 14.19
C ALA A 204 -3.14 -6.37 14.83
N ALA A 205 -2.32 -6.79 15.79
CA ALA A 205 -1.35 -5.93 16.46
C ALA A 205 -0.04 -5.75 15.68
N MET A 206 0.27 -6.64 14.72
CA MET A 206 1.43 -6.49 13.83
C MET A 206 1.16 -5.62 12.59
N LEU A 207 -0.12 -5.46 12.22
CA LEU A 207 -0.56 -4.72 11.03
C LEU A 207 -1.08 -3.31 11.32
N LEU A 208 -1.13 -2.90 12.59
CA LEU A 208 -1.44 -1.54 13.07
C LEU A 208 -0.17 -0.86 13.59
#